data_AF-A0A8T5MLT6-F1
#
_entry.id   AF-A0A8T5MLT6-F1
#
_cell.length_a   1.000
_cell.length_b   1.000
_cell.length_c   1.000
_cell.angle_alpha   90.00
_cell.angle_beta   90.00
_cell.angle_gamma   90.00
#
_symmetry.space_group_name_H-M   'P 1'
#
loop_
_entity.id
_entity.type
_entity.pdbx_description
1 polymer ?
#
loop_
_entity_poly.entity_id
_entity_poly.type
_entity_poly.pdbx_seq_one_letter_code
_entity_poly.pdbx_strand_id
1 'polypeptide(L)'
;MKNILVSVILCVFFMGFLAVAGCTKIETVYVCASGREVPEKEMCPTNKVAGVKKLDAEGYAKNYVNAYFLPYGGKAQLISSYLDTDKGDHFATFVVSEKGGSPYETVVTIDGLTGKVNCTERCDYVK
;
A
#
# COMPACT_ATOMS: atom_id res chain seq x y z
N MET A 1 -5.93 19.33 -4.97
CA MET A 1 -4.81 19.06 -4.03
C MET A 1 -3.68 20.00 -4.39
N LYS A 2 -3.20 20.81 -3.43
CA LYS A 2 -2.14 21.80 -3.65
C LYS A 2 -0.79 21.07 -3.59
N ASN A 3 -0.08 20.99 -4.71
CA ASN A 3 1.29 20.48 -4.75
C ASN A 3 2.20 21.52 -4.11
N ILE A 4 2.93 21.14 -3.06
CA ILE A 4 3.88 22.01 -2.39
C ILE A 4 5.19 21.93 -3.19
N LEU A 5 5.49 23.01 -3.90
CA LEU A 5 6.72 23.19 -4.66
C LEU A 5 7.80 23.68 -3.69
N VAL A 6 8.82 22.86 -3.43
CA VAL A 6 10.01 23.30 -2.68
C VAL A 6 11.19 23.32 -3.64
N SER A 7 11.56 24.52 -4.08
CA SER A 7 12.73 24.75 -4.93
C SER A 7 13.83 25.39 -4.07
N VAL A 8 14.89 24.65 -3.76
CA VAL A 8 16.06 25.19 -3.03
C VAL A 8 17.15 25.49 -4.03
N ILE A 9 17.48 26.77 -4.21
CA ILE A 9 18.56 27.25 -5.07
C ILE A 9 19.75 27.62 -4.17
N LEU A 10 20.88 26.92 -4.31
CA LEU A 10 22.13 27.29 -3.63
C LEU A 10 23.26 27.41 -4.65
N CYS A 11 23.59 28.64 -5.06
CA CYS A 11 24.77 28.94 -5.88
C CYS A 11 25.87 29.51 -4.98
N VAL A 12 26.94 28.75 -4.74
CA VAL A 12 28.14 29.23 -4.03
C VAL A 12 29.09 29.84 -5.05
N PHE A 13 29.22 31.17 -5.05
CA PHE A 13 30.23 31.89 -5.83
C PHE A 13 31.55 31.92 -5.05
N PHE A 14 32.51 31.06 -5.41
CA PHE A 14 33.89 31.19 -4.95
C PHE A 14 34.67 32.02 -5.97
N MET A 15 35.03 33.26 -5.60
CA MET A 15 35.96 34.08 -6.38
C MET A 15 37.37 33.51 -6.26
N GLY A 16 37.88 32.88 -7.31
CA GLY A 16 39.29 32.53 -7.41
C GLY A 16 39.57 31.38 -8.37
N PHE A 17 39.89 31.74 -9.62
CA PHE A 17 40.60 30.93 -10.62
C PHE A 17 39.93 29.62 -11.13
N LEU A 18 39.87 29.52 -12.46
CA LEU A 18 39.48 28.34 -13.27
C LEU A 18 37.99 27.95 -13.19
N ALA A 19 37.19 28.65 -13.98
CA ALA A 19 35.82 28.28 -14.33
C ALA A 19 35.79 26.95 -15.12
N VAL A 20 35.81 25.83 -14.41
CA VAL A 20 35.11 24.62 -14.87
C VAL A 20 33.68 24.80 -14.38
N ALA A 21 32.81 25.31 -15.24
CA ALA A 21 31.38 25.40 -14.99
C ALA A 21 30.80 23.98 -14.92
N GLY A 22 31.01 23.31 -13.78
CA GLY A 22 30.27 22.13 -13.41
C GLY A 22 28.86 22.58 -13.04
N CYS A 23 28.00 22.80 -14.03
CA CYS A 23 26.56 22.79 -13.79
C CYS A 23 26.21 21.38 -13.32
N THR A 24 26.17 21.16 -12.00
CA THR A 24 25.50 20.01 -11.42
C THR A 24 24.07 20.06 -11.91
N LYS A 25 23.70 19.07 -12.74
CA LYS A 25 22.36 18.94 -13.31
C LYS A 25 21.37 18.89 -12.14
N ILE A 26 20.59 19.94 -11.96
CA ILE A 26 19.54 19.97 -10.95
C ILE A 26 18.43 19.06 -11.47
N GLU A 27 18.38 17.83 -10.96
CA GLU A 27 17.27 16.94 -11.23
C GLU A 27 16.06 17.42 -10.45
N THR A 28 14.98 17.74 -11.16
CA THR A 28 13.71 18.07 -10.53
C THR A 28 13.13 16.78 -9.97
N VAL A 29 13.00 16.69 -8.66
CA VAL A 29 12.41 15.53 -7.99
C VAL A 29 10.97 15.87 -7.61
N TYR A 30 10.03 15.01 -8.01
CA TYR A 30 8.62 15.09 -7.64
C TYR A 30 8.33 14.09 -6.53
N VAL A 31 7.58 14.50 -5.51
CA VAL A 31 7.16 13.62 -4.42
C VAL A 31 5.71 13.19 -4.66
N CYS A 32 5.48 11.90 -4.84
CA CYS A 32 4.14 11.32 -5.00
C CYS A 32 3.35 11.35 -3.68
N ALA A 33 2.04 11.11 -3.75
CA ALA A 33 1.19 11.05 -2.55
C ALA A 33 1.61 9.96 -1.54
N SER A 34 2.28 8.90 -2.02
CA SER A 34 2.89 7.86 -1.18
C SER A 34 4.20 8.29 -0.50
N GLY A 35 4.72 9.49 -0.78
CA GLY A 35 6.02 9.97 -0.31
C GLY A 35 7.21 9.51 -1.17
N ARG A 36 6.96 8.72 -2.22
CA ARG A 36 7.99 8.28 -3.17
C ARG A 36 8.47 9.44 -4.05
N GLU A 37 9.78 9.52 -4.22
CA GLU A 37 10.43 10.46 -5.13
C GLU A 37 10.54 9.90 -6.55
N VAL A 38 10.18 10.70 -7.56
CA VAL A 38 10.25 10.34 -8.99
C VAL A 38 10.77 11.51 -9.83
N PRO A 39 11.46 11.23 -10.96
CA PRO A 39 12.03 12.27 -11.82
C PRO A 39 11.00 12.97 -12.72
N GLU A 40 9.85 12.33 -12.96
CA GLU A 40 8.78 12.88 -13.81
C GLU A 40 7.42 12.70 -13.12
N LYS A 41 6.54 13.70 -13.27
CA LYS A 41 5.22 13.70 -12.61
C LYS A 41 4.34 12.55 -13.08
N GLU A 42 4.41 12.16 -14.35
CA GLU A 42 3.64 11.04 -14.93
C GLU A 42 4.03 9.68 -14.33
N MET A 43 5.21 9.57 -13.72
CA MET A 43 5.65 8.35 -13.04
C MET A 43 5.04 8.20 -11.64
N CYS A 44 4.39 9.24 -11.11
CA CYS A 44 3.57 9.04 -9.94
C CYS A 44 2.34 8.24 -10.33
N PRO A 45 2.10 7.08 -9.68
CA PRO A 45 0.91 6.31 -9.96
C PRO A 45 -0.32 7.22 -9.74
N THR A 46 -1.26 7.15 -10.68
CA THR A 46 -2.57 7.82 -10.55
C THR A 46 -3.35 7.01 -9.53
N ASN A 47 -3.01 7.22 -8.26
CA ASN A 47 -3.48 6.35 -7.19
C ASN A 47 -4.99 6.40 -7.15
N LYS A 48 -5.59 5.21 -7.22
CA LYS A 48 -6.94 4.98 -6.73
C LYS A 48 -6.97 5.51 -5.29
N VAL A 49 -7.72 6.58 -5.05
CA VAL A 49 -7.87 7.11 -3.69
C VAL A 49 -8.89 6.22 -2.98
N ALA A 50 -8.43 5.46 -1.98
CA ALA A 50 -9.31 4.59 -1.22
C ALA A 50 -10.44 5.41 -0.58
N GLY A 51 -11.69 5.12 -0.96
CA GLY A 51 -12.90 5.65 -0.34
C GLY A 51 -13.31 4.86 0.90
N VAL A 52 -12.90 3.59 0.97
CA VAL A 52 -13.12 2.70 2.11
C VAL A 52 -12.07 2.98 3.18
N LYS A 53 -12.51 3.21 4.41
CA LYS A 53 -11.60 3.39 5.56
C LYS A 53 -11.01 2.05 5.99
N LYS A 54 -9.81 2.09 6.58
CA LYS A 54 -9.12 0.89 7.07
C LYS A 54 -10.00 0.01 7.98
N LEU A 55 -10.71 0.63 8.94
CA LEU A 55 -11.57 -0.10 9.87
C LEU A 55 -12.72 -0.85 9.16
N ASP A 56 -13.33 -0.21 8.17
CA ASP A 56 -14.41 -0.82 7.38
C ASP A 56 -13.86 -1.98 6.54
N ALA A 57 -12.68 -1.79 5.93
CA ALA A 57 -12.00 -2.85 5.17
C ALA A 57 -11.65 -4.07 6.04
N GLU A 58 -11.16 -3.85 7.27
CA GLU A 58 -10.94 -4.94 8.24
C GLU A 58 -12.23 -5.67 8.60
N GLY A 59 -13.34 -4.93 8.74
CA GLY A 59 -14.67 -5.50 8.96
C GLY A 59 -15.12 -6.38 7.80
N TYR A 60 -14.98 -5.91 6.57
CA TYR A 60 -15.31 -6.68 5.36
C TYR A 60 -14.47 -7.95 5.26
N ALA A 61 -13.15 -7.83 5.48
CA ALA A 61 -12.23 -8.94 5.47
C ALA A 61 -12.58 -10.00 6.53
N LYS A 62 -12.83 -9.56 7.76
CA LYS A 62 -13.19 -10.46 8.87
C LYS A 62 -14.51 -11.19 8.60
N ASN A 63 -15.50 -10.50 8.06
CA ASN A 63 -16.78 -11.11 7.70
C ASN A 63 -16.61 -12.15 6.61
N TYR A 64 -15.85 -11.84 5.56
CA TYR A 64 -15.56 -12.77 4.46
C TYR A 64 -14.85 -14.03 4.97
N VAL A 65 -13.73 -13.85 5.68
CA VAL A 65 -12.90 -14.94 6.19
C VAL A 65 -13.68 -15.81 7.18
N ASN A 66 -14.42 -15.22 8.11
CA ASN A 66 -15.25 -16.00 9.04
C ASN A 66 -16.36 -16.74 8.32
N ALA A 67 -17.07 -16.11 7.37
CA ALA A 67 -18.11 -16.79 6.60
C ALA A 67 -17.55 -17.99 5.83
N TYR A 68 -16.29 -17.91 5.40
CA TYR A 68 -15.62 -18.98 4.68
C TYR A 68 -15.20 -20.15 5.59
N PHE A 69 -14.57 -19.88 6.74
CA PHE A 69 -13.99 -20.93 7.60
C PHE A 69 -14.90 -21.43 8.73
N LEU A 70 -15.83 -20.60 9.23
CA LEU A 70 -16.70 -20.94 10.36
C LEU A 70 -17.57 -22.20 10.09
N PRO A 71 -18.16 -22.40 8.89
CA PRO A 71 -18.94 -23.61 8.59
C PRO A 71 -18.14 -24.92 8.72
N TYR A 72 -16.81 -24.84 8.59
CA TYR A 72 -15.90 -25.99 8.69
C TYR A 72 -15.24 -26.11 10.07
N GLY A 73 -15.69 -25.32 11.05
CA GLY A 73 -15.12 -25.31 12.40
C GLY A 73 -13.77 -24.59 12.50
N GLY A 74 -13.34 -23.91 11.44
CA GLY A 74 -12.18 -23.05 11.43
C GLY A 74 -12.43 -21.74 12.18
N LYS A 75 -11.41 -21.21 12.83
CA LYS A 75 -11.40 -19.88 13.44
C LYS A 75 -10.32 -19.04 12.81
N ALA A 76 -10.65 -17.83 12.40
CA ALA A 76 -9.69 -16.89 11.84
C ALA A 76 -9.45 -15.71 12.78
N GLN A 77 -8.19 -15.32 12.91
CA GLN A 77 -7.76 -14.15 13.67
C GLN A 77 -6.96 -13.22 12.78
N LEU A 78 -7.40 -11.96 12.68
CA LEU A 78 -6.65 -10.92 11.98
C LEU A 78 -5.32 -10.67 12.70
N ILE A 79 -4.21 -10.74 11.97
CA ILE A 79 -2.87 -10.49 12.51
C ILE A 79 -2.25 -9.20 11.95
N SER A 80 -2.57 -8.82 10.71
CA SER A 80 -2.06 -7.61 10.10
C SER A 80 -3.02 -7.04 9.07
N SER A 81 -3.01 -5.72 8.91
CA SER A 81 -3.78 -5.01 7.90
C SER A 81 -3.08 -3.71 7.51
N TYR A 82 -3.04 -3.39 6.22
CA TYR A 82 -2.45 -2.16 5.70
C TYR A 82 -3.12 -1.71 4.40
N LEU A 83 -2.97 -0.42 4.11
CA LEU A 83 -3.38 0.17 2.83
C LEU A 83 -2.15 0.21 1.91
N ASP A 84 -2.26 -0.40 0.74
CA ASP A 84 -1.30 -0.18 -0.35
C ASP A 84 -1.58 1.22 -0.93
N THR A 85 -0.74 2.20 -0.59
CA THR A 85 -0.95 3.61 -0.95
C THR A 85 -0.76 3.87 -2.45
N ASP A 86 -0.09 2.98 -3.17
CA ASP A 86 0.12 3.08 -4.61
C ASP A 86 -1.09 2.47 -5.37
N LYS A 87 -1.69 1.39 -4.86
CA LYS A 87 -2.85 0.74 -5.50
C LYS A 87 -4.21 1.20 -4.97
N GLY A 88 -4.24 1.80 -3.79
CA GLY A 88 -5.48 2.20 -3.12
C GLY A 88 -6.31 1.03 -2.58
N ASP A 89 -5.72 -0.16 -2.43
CA ASP A 89 -6.40 -1.35 -1.93
C ASP A 89 -5.91 -1.69 -0.52
N HIS A 90 -6.80 -2.24 0.30
CA HIS A 90 -6.42 -2.73 1.62
C HIS A 90 -6.05 -4.20 1.54
N PHE A 91 -5.07 -4.60 2.35
CA PHE A 91 -4.66 -5.99 2.53
C PHE A 91 -4.88 -6.37 3.98
N ALA A 92 -5.34 -7.59 4.21
CA ALA A 92 -5.52 -8.15 5.53
C ALA A 92 -5.03 -9.60 5.57
N THR A 93 -4.24 -9.91 6.58
CA THR A 93 -3.69 -11.25 6.82
C THR A 93 -4.32 -11.83 8.06
N PHE A 94 -4.79 -13.07 7.96
CA PHE A 94 -5.40 -13.81 9.06
C PHE A 94 -4.64 -15.10 9.31
N VAL A 95 -4.52 -15.49 10.58
CA VAL A 95 -4.16 -16.85 10.96
C VAL A 95 -5.46 -17.64 11.12
N VAL A 96 -5.59 -18.73 10.38
CA VAL A 96 -6.69 -19.68 10.45
C VAL A 96 -6.25 -20.89 11.24
N SER A 97 -7.04 -21.26 12.24
CA SER A 97 -6.88 -22.48 13.03
C SER A 97 -8.06 -23.40 12.79
N GLU A 98 -7.77 -24.65 12.40
CA GLU A 98 -8.78 -25.68 12.17
C GLU A 98 -8.66 -26.80 13.21
N LYS A 99 -9.77 -27.48 13.49
CA LYS A 99 -9.76 -28.58 14.46
C LYS A 99 -8.97 -29.77 13.90
N GLY A 100 -7.78 -30.00 14.45
CA GLY A 100 -6.91 -31.11 14.04
C GLY A 100 -5.93 -30.78 12.91
N GLY A 101 -5.92 -29.53 12.43
CA GLY A 101 -4.95 -29.03 11.45
C GLY A 101 -3.89 -28.11 12.09
N SER A 102 -2.77 -27.92 11.41
CA SER A 102 -1.82 -26.86 11.76
C SER A 102 -2.37 -25.50 11.31
N PRO A 103 -2.20 -24.44 12.12
CA PRO A 103 -2.65 -23.12 11.71
C PRO A 103 -1.85 -22.63 10.50
N TYR A 104 -2.51 -21.85 9.64
CA TYR A 104 -1.90 -21.26 8.45
C TYR A 104 -2.36 -19.83 8.24
N GLU A 105 -1.58 -19.07 7.46
CA GLU A 105 -1.94 -17.71 7.08
C GLU A 105 -2.77 -17.70 5.80
N THR A 106 -3.78 -16.83 5.78
CA THR A 106 -4.56 -16.48 4.59
C THR A 106 -4.53 -14.98 4.40
N VAL A 107 -4.45 -14.55 3.15
CA VAL A 107 -4.38 -13.14 2.77
C VAL A 107 -5.58 -12.81 1.89
N VAL A 108 -6.26 -11.73 2.24
CA VAL A 108 -7.33 -11.16 1.42
C VAL A 108 -6.99 -9.72 1.03
N THR A 109 -7.43 -9.36 -0.16
CA THR A 109 -7.36 -7.98 -0.68
C THR A 109 -8.77 -7.41 -0.72
N ILE A 110 -8.90 -6.17 -0.27
CA ILE A 110 -10.14 -5.42 -0.23
C ILE A 110 -9.99 -4.23 -1.17
N ASP A 111 -10.84 -4.20 -2.19
CA ASP A 111 -10.90 -3.08 -3.12
C ASP A 111 -11.21 -1.79 -2.34
N GLY A 112 -10.28 -0.83 -2.34
CA GLY A 112 -10.44 0.36 -1.49
C GLY A 112 -11.46 1.37 -2.00
N LEU A 113 -12.10 1.18 -3.16
CA LEU A 113 -13.23 2.00 -3.61
C LEU A 113 -14.57 1.36 -3.27
N THR A 114 -14.70 0.06 -3.48
CA THR A 114 -15.97 -0.67 -3.45
C THR A 114 -16.15 -1.52 -2.20
N GLY A 115 -15.08 -1.82 -1.48
CA GLY A 115 -15.10 -2.74 -0.34
C GLY A 115 -15.19 -4.22 -0.73
N LYS A 116 -15.12 -4.54 -2.03
CA LYS A 116 -15.14 -5.92 -2.52
C LYS A 116 -13.92 -6.68 -2.00
N VAL A 117 -14.16 -7.81 -1.34
CA VAL A 117 -13.11 -8.68 -0.83
C VAL A 117 -12.80 -9.76 -1.87
N ASN A 118 -11.52 -9.96 -2.18
CA ASN A 118 -11.01 -11.06 -2.97
C ASN A 118 -10.01 -11.85 -2.13
N CYS A 119 -10.02 -13.18 -2.28
CA CYS A 119 -8.95 -14.00 -1.74
C CYS A 119 -7.68 -13.83 -2.58
N THR A 120 -6.54 -13.69 -1.90
CA THR A 120 -5.23 -13.59 -2.54
C THR A 120 -4.40 -14.83 -2.27
N GLU A 121 -4.42 -15.35 -1.04
CA GLU A 121 -3.65 -16.53 -0.67
C GLU A 121 -4.43 -17.45 0.27
N ARG A 122 -4.34 -18.76 -0.02
CA ARG A 122 -4.77 -19.86 0.86
C ARG A 122 -6.18 -19.68 1.42
N CYS A 123 -7.12 -19.26 0.58
CA CYS A 123 -8.55 -19.42 0.88
C CYS A 123 -9.13 -20.67 0.22
N ASP A 124 -8.30 -21.58 -0.28
CA ASP A 124 -8.77 -22.89 -0.70
C ASP A 124 -8.87 -23.77 0.53
N TYR A 125 -10.06 -24.31 0.78
CA TYR A 125 -10.24 -25.33 1.81
C TYR A 125 -9.71 -26.66 1.27
N VAL A 126 -8.69 -27.21 1.92
CA VAL A 126 -8.25 -28.59 1.66
C VAL A 126 -9.06 -29.50 2.58
N LYS A 127 -10.04 -30.21 2.00
CA LYS A 127 -10.84 -31.21 2.69
C LYS A 127 -10.02 -32.46 3.03
#